data_AF-A0A857GL55-F1
#
_entry.id   AF-A0A857GL55-F1
#
_cell.length_a   1.000
_cell.length_b   1.000
_cell.length_c   1.000
_cell.angle_alpha   90.00
_cell.angle_beta   90.00
_cell.angle_gamma   90.00
#
_symmetry.space_group_name_H-M   'P 1'
#
loop_
_entity.id
_entity.type
_entity.pdbx_description
1 polymer ?
#
loop_
_entity_poly.entity_id
_entity_poly.type
_entity_poly.pdbx_seq_one_letter_code
_entity_poly.pdbx_strand_id
1 'polypeptide(L)'
;MVTRKLLLTGMAAFASATVLSQSALADSREDIEARIQALNTELYQLRQQLQQIEAPEEAARGVEPEPLPVEAALEDLSERRQLEQESSRNPFSITTHRTNYLFPISYNSNQNVENFRSISDEVQPDSGEVKFQFSAKFNLAENVFGDIGDVYFAYTQRSWWQAYNTDASSPFRETNYEPEVFIDFDNAWSGLGWVNTRNRVSFIHQSNGRSDPLSRSWNRVYLESTFQSGDWALTLAPHWRVPESESDDDNPDIERFVGYGDIRLAKRLQNNHEVAGQLRGNPSAGNYGTQVDYSWPAFNGVRAHVQYYYGYGESMIDYNHRVHRLSLGFSLNPLFSATGLNR
;
A
#
# COMPACT_ATOMS: atom_id res chain seq x y z
N MET A 1 90.40 2.68 -31.23
CA MET A 1 89.00 3.16 -31.12
C MET A 1 88.52 2.78 -29.72
N VAL A 2 88.40 3.69 -28.73
CA VAL A 2 87.41 4.78 -28.57
C VAL A 2 85.99 4.17 -28.45
N THR A 3 85.13 4.31 -27.43
CA THR A 3 85.04 5.10 -26.17
C THR A 3 83.80 4.66 -25.34
N ARG A 4 83.88 4.81 -24.00
CA ARG A 4 82.91 5.34 -22.97
C ARG A 4 81.39 4.99 -22.92
N LYS A 5 81.00 4.55 -21.70
CA LYS A 5 79.92 4.98 -20.75
C LYS A 5 78.75 5.89 -21.24
N LEU A 6 77.51 5.62 -20.79
CA LEU A 6 76.76 6.41 -19.78
C LEU A 6 75.39 5.79 -19.36
N LEU A 7 74.97 6.10 -18.12
CA LEU A 7 73.63 5.95 -17.53
C LEU A 7 72.61 6.94 -18.12
N LEU A 8 71.29 6.65 -18.07
CA LEU A 8 70.24 7.39 -17.32
C LEU A 8 68.80 6.99 -17.76
N THR A 9 67.99 6.64 -16.75
CA THR A 9 66.61 7.10 -16.44
C THR A 9 65.55 7.32 -17.53
N GLY A 10 64.40 6.63 -17.34
CA GLY A 10 63.08 7.26 -17.28
C GLY A 10 62.23 7.35 -18.55
N MET A 11 61.14 6.57 -18.60
CA MET A 11 59.81 7.12 -18.91
C MET A 11 58.72 6.11 -18.55
N ALA A 12 57.92 6.47 -17.56
CA ALA A 12 56.57 5.97 -17.37
C ALA A 12 55.67 6.52 -18.48
N ALA A 13 54.71 5.73 -18.98
CA ALA A 13 53.34 6.17 -19.26
C ALA A 13 52.52 5.03 -19.91
N PHE A 14 51.43 4.69 -19.21
CA PHE A 14 50.11 4.42 -19.76
C PHE A 14 49.96 3.44 -20.94
N ALA A 15 49.48 2.25 -20.62
CA ALA A 15 48.54 1.54 -21.49
C ALA A 15 47.47 0.86 -20.62
N SER A 16 46.45 1.65 -20.32
CA SER A 16 45.04 1.31 -20.12
C SER A 16 44.71 -0.05 -19.51
N ALA A 17 44.26 -0.01 -18.26
CA ALA A 17 43.36 -1.01 -17.70
C ALA A 17 42.10 -1.09 -18.59
N THR A 18 42.03 -2.13 -19.42
CA THR A 18 40.77 -2.60 -19.97
C THR A 18 40.04 -3.26 -18.81
N VAL A 19 39.19 -2.50 -18.12
CA VAL A 19 38.11 -3.09 -17.31
C VAL A 19 37.13 -3.67 -18.32
N LEU A 20 37.42 -4.90 -18.76
CA LEU A 20 36.43 -5.76 -19.37
C LEU A 20 35.40 -6.05 -18.29
N SER A 21 34.29 -5.32 -18.33
CA SER A 21 33.08 -5.70 -17.60
C SER A 21 32.67 -7.05 -18.19
N GLN A 22 33.05 -8.15 -17.51
CA GLN A 22 32.56 -9.47 -17.86
C GLN A 22 31.04 -9.42 -17.71
N SER A 23 30.34 -9.53 -18.84
CA SER A 23 28.98 -10.02 -18.86
C SER A 23 29.03 -11.47 -18.39
N ALA A 24 29.03 -11.69 -17.08
CA ALA A 24 28.62 -12.97 -16.54
C ALA A 24 27.16 -13.16 -16.97
N LEU A 25 26.93 -14.08 -17.90
CA LEU A 25 25.61 -14.66 -18.09
C LEU A 25 25.20 -15.17 -16.72
N ALA A 26 24.14 -14.60 -16.16
CA ALA A 26 23.67 -14.97 -14.85
C ALA A 26 23.17 -16.42 -14.91
N ASP A 27 23.86 -17.32 -14.21
CA ASP A 27 23.60 -18.76 -14.25
C ASP A 27 22.44 -19.17 -13.32
N SER A 28 21.94 -18.24 -12.51
CA SER A 28 20.82 -18.43 -11.60
C SER A 28 19.92 -17.19 -11.51
N ARG A 29 18.66 -17.38 -11.04
CA ARG A 29 17.73 -16.29 -10.74
C ARG A 29 18.34 -15.29 -9.74
N GLU A 30 19.07 -15.79 -8.75
CA GLU A 30 19.76 -14.97 -7.75
C GLU A 30 20.84 -14.09 -8.38
N ASP A 31 21.60 -14.60 -9.36
CA ASP A 31 22.59 -13.81 -10.08
C ASP A 31 21.95 -12.72 -10.95
N ILE A 32 20.80 -13.01 -11.56
CA ILE A 32 20.03 -12.02 -12.34
C ILE A 32 19.51 -10.92 -11.40
N GLU A 33 18.93 -11.29 -10.26
CA GLU A 33 18.41 -10.33 -9.27
C GLU A 33 19.53 -9.47 -8.69
N ALA A 34 20.66 -10.07 -8.33
CA ALA A 34 21.84 -9.33 -7.86
C ALA A 34 22.36 -8.37 -8.94
N ARG A 35 22.33 -8.78 -10.22
CA ARG A 35 22.71 -7.90 -11.33
C ARG A 35 21.73 -6.75 -11.53
N ILE A 36 20.42 -6.99 -11.41
CA ILE A 36 19.40 -5.94 -11.47
C ILE A 36 19.61 -4.93 -10.32
N GLN A 37 19.88 -5.41 -9.10
CA GLN A 37 20.19 -4.53 -7.96
C GLN A 37 21.44 -3.69 -8.22
N ALA A 38 22.51 -4.30 -8.75
CA ALA A 38 23.72 -3.59 -9.11
C ALA A 38 23.48 -2.53 -10.20
N LEU A 39 22.68 -2.86 -11.23
CA LEU A 39 22.31 -1.92 -12.30
C LEU A 39 21.43 -0.78 -11.79
N ASN A 40 20.47 -1.06 -10.90
CA ASN A 40 19.66 -0.01 -10.27
C ASN A 40 20.53 0.94 -9.43
N THR A 41 21.49 0.39 -8.69
CA THR A 41 22.46 1.18 -7.92
C THR A 41 23.35 2.03 -8.83
N GLU A 42 23.86 1.46 -9.92
CA GLU A 42 24.67 2.18 -10.92
C GLU A 42 23.87 3.29 -11.59
N LEU A 43 22.62 3.01 -11.96
CA LEU A 43 21.71 3.97 -12.58
C LEU A 43 21.37 5.12 -11.61
N TYR A 44 21.20 4.83 -10.31
CA TYR A 44 21.06 5.84 -9.27
C TYR A 44 22.29 6.75 -9.18
N GLN A 45 23.49 6.17 -9.17
CA GLN A 45 24.75 6.94 -9.14
C GLN A 45 24.94 7.81 -10.39
N LEU A 46 24.63 7.28 -11.57
CA LEU A 46 24.70 8.02 -12.83
C LEU A 46 23.71 9.18 -12.87
N ARG A 47 22.51 9.01 -12.30
CA ARG A 47 21.52 10.09 -12.19
C ARG A 47 21.98 11.19 -11.23
N GLN A 48 22.52 10.82 -10.07
CA GLN A 48 23.15 11.76 -9.13
C GLN A 48 24.27 12.56 -9.82
N GLN A 49 25.13 11.90 -10.61
CA GLN A 49 26.16 12.58 -11.39
C GLN A 49 25.58 13.53 -12.44
N LEU A 50 24.53 13.12 -13.15
CA LEU A 50 23.86 13.97 -14.16
C LEU A 50 23.27 15.22 -13.51
N GLN A 51 22.58 15.09 -12.37
CA GLN A 51 22.01 16.23 -11.65
C GLN A 51 23.09 17.20 -11.14
N GLN A 52 24.25 16.69 -10.68
CA GLN A 52 25.39 17.55 -10.31
C GLN A 52 25.96 18.34 -11.49
N ILE A 53 25.90 17.79 -12.71
CA ILE A 53 26.29 18.49 -13.94
C ILE A 53 25.25 19.55 -14.34
N GLU A 54 23.96 19.25 -14.17
CA GLU A 54 22.85 20.13 -14.53
C GLU A 54 22.63 21.29 -13.54
N ALA A 55 22.93 21.09 -12.24
CA ALA A 55 22.77 22.07 -11.17
C ALA A 55 24.06 22.30 -10.34
N PRO A 56 25.16 22.78 -10.96
CA PRO A 56 26.47 22.88 -10.30
C PRO A 56 26.50 23.88 -9.12
N GLU A 57 25.62 24.89 -9.10
CA GLU A 57 25.51 25.84 -7.99
C GLU A 57 24.87 25.24 -6.74
N GLU A 58 23.93 24.30 -6.89
CA GLU A 58 23.28 23.59 -5.78
C GLU A 58 24.23 22.55 -5.18
N ALA A 59 24.94 21.81 -6.04
CA ALA A 59 26.01 20.91 -5.65
C ALA A 59 27.13 21.65 -4.89
N ALA A 60 27.51 22.85 -5.33
CA ALA A 60 28.51 23.68 -4.64
C ALA A 60 28.03 24.19 -3.25
N ARG A 61 26.72 24.23 -3.00
CA ARG A 61 26.12 24.55 -1.71
C ARG A 61 25.93 23.33 -0.81
N GLY A 62 26.33 22.14 -1.26
CA GLY A 62 26.14 20.89 -0.53
C GLY A 62 24.68 20.49 -0.39
N VAL A 63 23.80 21.00 -1.25
CA VAL A 63 22.40 20.56 -1.30
C VAL A 63 22.38 19.27 -2.11
N GLU A 64 21.93 18.19 -1.48
CA GLU A 64 21.75 16.91 -2.16
C GLU A 64 20.59 17.07 -3.16
N PRO A 65 20.77 16.70 -4.44
CA PRO A 65 19.74 16.93 -5.44
C PRO A 65 18.55 16.01 -5.19
N GLU A 66 17.36 16.61 -5.07
CA GLU A 66 16.10 15.87 -4.98
C GLU A 66 15.85 15.11 -6.30
N PRO A 67 15.55 13.80 -6.24
CA PRO A 67 15.27 13.04 -7.44
C PRO A 67 13.98 13.53 -8.10
N LEU A 68 13.91 13.41 -9.43
CA LEU A 68 12.71 13.80 -10.17
C LEU A 68 11.50 12.98 -9.69
N PRO A 69 10.27 13.52 -9.72
CA PRO A 69 9.07 12.83 -9.24
C PRO A 69 8.84 11.44 -9.85
N VAL A 70 9.20 11.27 -11.12
CA VAL A 70 9.12 10.00 -11.85
C VAL A 70 10.15 8.99 -11.35
N GLU A 71 11.36 9.43 -11.08
CA GLU A 71 12.44 8.57 -10.59
C GLU A 71 12.14 8.11 -9.16
N ALA A 72 11.64 9.02 -8.34
CA ALA A 72 11.16 8.75 -7.00
C ALA A 72 10.10 7.65 -6.96
N ALA A 73 9.13 7.71 -7.87
CA ALA A 73 8.06 6.73 -7.98
C ALA A 73 8.57 5.34 -8.41
N LEU A 74 9.52 5.30 -9.36
CA LEU A 74 10.11 4.04 -9.83
C LEU A 74 10.98 3.38 -8.77
N GLU A 75 11.74 4.17 -8.01
CA GLU A 75 12.52 3.68 -6.87
C GLU A 75 11.59 3.07 -5.80
N ASP A 76 10.54 3.79 -5.40
CA ASP A 76 9.56 3.34 -4.40
C ASP A 76 8.88 2.01 -4.80
N LEU A 77 8.48 1.89 -6.07
CA LEU A 77 7.95 0.65 -6.63
C LEU A 77 8.98 -0.50 -6.55
N SER A 78 10.22 -0.25 -6.98
CA SER A 78 11.26 -1.27 -7.04
C SER A 78 11.65 -1.80 -5.66
N GLU A 79 11.76 -0.90 -4.68
CA GLU A 79 12.09 -1.26 -3.31
C GLU A 79 10.95 -2.05 -2.67
N ARG A 80 9.70 -1.58 -2.83
CA ARG A 80 8.53 -2.30 -2.32
C ARG A 80 8.49 -3.73 -2.86
N ARG A 81 8.72 -3.91 -4.16
CA ARG A 81 8.76 -5.23 -4.79
C ARG A 81 9.84 -6.12 -4.17
N GLN A 82 11.04 -5.58 -3.98
CA GLN A 82 12.14 -6.31 -3.36
C GLN A 82 11.79 -6.75 -1.94
N LEU A 83 11.27 -5.85 -1.10
CA LEU A 83 10.88 -6.16 0.28
C LEU A 83 9.76 -7.21 0.34
N GLU A 84 8.78 -7.14 -0.57
CA GLU A 84 7.72 -8.13 -0.68
C GLU A 84 8.26 -9.51 -1.12
N GLN A 85 9.24 -9.56 -2.03
CA GLN A 85 9.92 -10.80 -2.45
C GLN A 85 10.80 -11.40 -1.34
N GLU A 86 11.53 -10.57 -0.59
CA GLU A 86 12.31 -11.01 0.56
C GLU A 86 11.41 -11.58 1.65
N SER A 87 10.25 -10.95 1.88
CA SER A 87 9.21 -11.46 2.78
C SER A 87 8.66 -12.81 2.29
N SER A 88 8.31 -12.95 1.01
CA SER A 88 7.73 -14.19 0.48
C SER A 88 8.68 -15.39 0.53
N ARG A 89 9.99 -15.14 0.45
CA ARG A 89 11.05 -16.18 0.59
C ARG A 89 11.28 -16.61 2.03
N ASN A 90 10.87 -15.81 3.00
CA ASN A 90 11.04 -16.13 4.42
C ASN A 90 9.81 -16.91 4.94
N PRO A 91 9.94 -18.21 5.26
CA PRO A 91 8.81 -19.04 5.68
C PRO A 91 8.20 -18.63 7.03
N PHE A 92 8.86 -17.75 7.78
CA PHE A 92 8.35 -17.19 9.04
C PHE A 92 7.79 -15.77 8.88
N SER A 93 7.79 -15.21 7.66
CA SER A 93 7.29 -13.88 7.36
C SER A 93 5.86 -13.91 6.84
N ILE A 94 5.14 -12.80 7.03
CA ILE A 94 3.83 -12.55 6.44
C ILE A 94 3.96 -11.28 5.60
N THR A 95 3.69 -11.38 4.31
CA THR A 95 3.70 -10.22 3.41
C THR A 95 2.41 -9.41 3.58
N THR A 96 2.54 -8.12 3.87
CA THR A 96 1.37 -7.24 4.09
C THR A 96 0.67 -6.91 2.77
N HIS A 97 -0.67 -6.74 2.80
CA HIS A 97 -1.47 -6.36 1.64
C HIS A 97 -2.00 -4.93 1.76
N ARG A 98 -2.96 -4.72 2.68
CA ARG A 98 -3.41 -3.39 3.11
C ARG A 98 -2.74 -3.02 4.44
N THR A 99 -2.96 -1.79 4.91
CA THR A 99 -2.43 -1.33 6.20
C THR A 99 -2.92 -2.21 7.34
N ASN A 100 -2.01 -2.75 8.13
CA ASN A 100 -2.32 -3.45 9.38
C ASN A 100 -2.33 -2.42 10.51
N TYR A 101 -3.42 -2.38 11.28
CA TYR A 101 -3.57 -1.41 12.37
C TYR A 101 -4.37 -1.96 13.55
N LEU A 102 -4.11 -1.38 14.72
CA LEU A 102 -4.87 -1.56 15.95
C LEU A 102 -5.12 -0.19 16.57
N PHE A 103 -6.38 0.17 16.72
CA PHE A 103 -6.85 1.37 17.41
C PHE A 103 -7.53 0.95 18.72
N PRO A 104 -6.81 1.02 19.86
CA PRO A 104 -7.43 0.80 21.16
C PRO A 104 -8.53 1.82 21.44
N ILE A 105 -8.38 3.05 20.94
CA ILE A 105 -9.37 4.11 21.13
C ILE A 105 -10.02 4.38 19.78
N SER A 106 -11.27 3.96 19.61
CA SER A 106 -12.08 4.32 18.46
C SER A 106 -13.45 4.81 18.92
N TYR A 107 -13.67 6.13 18.87
CA TYR A 107 -14.92 6.76 19.27
C TYR A 107 -15.82 7.01 18.06
N ASN A 108 -16.99 6.36 17.99
CA ASN A 108 -18.05 6.66 17.04
C ASN A 108 -19.14 7.46 17.75
N SER A 109 -19.60 8.58 17.21
CA SER A 109 -20.67 9.40 17.80
C SER A 109 -22.06 9.12 17.23
N ASN A 110 -22.18 8.24 16.24
CA ASN A 110 -23.46 7.85 15.66
C ASN A 110 -23.50 6.32 15.51
N GLN A 111 -23.74 5.60 16.60
CA GLN A 111 -23.75 4.13 16.60
C GLN A 111 -25.04 3.61 15.97
N ASN A 112 -24.96 2.45 15.33
CA ASN A 112 -26.10 1.76 14.77
C ASN A 112 -26.83 0.96 15.86
N VAL A 113 -27.61 1.68 16.67
CA VAL A 113 -28.36 1.11 17.80
C VAL A 113 -29.33 0.03 17.35
N GLU A 114 -29.96 0.19 16.19
CA GLU A 114 -30.95 -0.75 15.67
C GLU A 114 -30.33 -2.12 15.42
N ASN A 115 -29.22 -2.17 14.69
CA ASN A 115 -28.53 -3.44 14.44
C ASN A 115 -27.90 -4.01 15.73
N PHE A 116 -27.46 -3.15 16.66
CA PHE A 116 -26.88 -3.61 17.93
C PHE A 116 -27.88 -4.36 18.81
N ARG A 117 -29.19 -4.06 18.72
CA ARG A 117 -30.24 -4.78 19.49
C ARG A 117 -30.32 -6.28 19.18
N SER A 118 -29.81 -6.70 18.03
CA SER A 118 -29.71 -8.13 17.68
C SER A 118 -28.51 -8.82 18.34
N ILE A 119 -27.60 -8.06 18.97
CA ILE A 119 -26.44 -8.54 19.72
C ILE A 119 -26.71 -8.47 21.23
N SER A 120 -27.24 -7.35 21.70
CA SER A 120 -27.69 -7.13 23.07
C SER A 120 -28.97 -6.32 23.05
N ASP A 121 -30.06 -6.90 23.52
CA ASP A 121 -31.40 -6.31 23.52
C ASP A 121 -31.62 -5.34 24.69
N GLU A 122 -30.95 -5.56 25.82
CA GLU A 122 -31.07 -4.75 27.04
C GLU A 122 -30.07 -3.59 27.11
N VAL A 123 -28.91 -3.71 26.45
CA VAL A 123 -27.80 -2.77 26.58
C VAL A 123 -27.51 -2.06 25.26
N GLN A 124 -27.31 -0.75 25.32
CA GLN A 124 -26.97 0.07 24.15
C GLN A 124 -25.50 -0.13 23.74
N PRO A 125 -25.15 0.09 22.45
CA PRO A 125 -23.76 0.11 22.06
C PRO A 125 -23.06 1.29 22.73
N ASP A 126 -21.84 1.06 23.19
CA ASP A 126 -20.98 2.12 23.70
C ASP A 126 -20.35 2.88 22.52
N SER A 127 -20.00 4.14 22.78
CA SER A 127 -19.38 5.00 21.77
C SER A 127 -17.92 4.63 21.52
N GLY A 128 -17.26 4.04 22.52
CA GLY A 128 -15.88 3.56 22.44
C GLY A 128 -15.78 2.11 21.98
N GLU A 129 -14.97 1.87 20.96
CA GLU A 129 -14.63 0.54 20.46
C GLU A 129 -13.11 0.38 20.37
N VAL A 130 -12.65 -0.87 20.38
CA VAL A 130 -11.36 -1.24 19.79
C VAL A 130 -11.62 -1.57 18.33
N LYS A 131 -10.89 -0.93 17.41
CA LYS A 131 -10.97 -1.17 15.97
C LYS A 131 -9.64 -1.69 15.46
N PHE A 132 -9.62 -2.75 14.67
CA PHE A 132 -8.37 -3.26 14.08
C PHE A 132 -8.56 -3.85 12.70
N GLN A 133 -7.48 -3.88 11.94
CA GLN A 133 -7.40 -4.51 10.64
C GLN A 133 -6.15 -5.38 10.54
N PHE A 134 -6.36 -6.62 10.11
CA PHE A 134 -5.30 -7.51 9.66
C PHE A 134 -5.42 -7.67 8.14
N SER A 135 -4.29 -7.63 7.44
CA SER A 135 -4.26 -7.76 5.98
C SER A 135 -2.95 -8.33 5.49
N ALA A 136 -3.02 -9.50 4.87
CA ALA A 136 -1.89 -10.23 4.34
C ALA A 136 -2.15 -10.73 2.92
N LYS A 137 -1.08 -10.89 2.13
CA LYS A 137 -1.10 -11.52 0.82
C LYS A 137 -0.07 -12.64 0.72
N PHE A 138 -0.35 -13.58 -0.17
CA PHE A 138 0.45 -14.76 -0.44
C PHE A 138 0.60 -14.90 -1.95
N ASN A 139 1.83 -15.03 -2.42
CA ASN A 139 2.10 -15.29 -3.83
C ASN A 139 1.65 -16.73 -4.15
N LEU A 140 0.81 -16.87 -5.18
CA LEU A 140 0.33 -18.17 -5.66
C LEU A 140 1.08 -18.63 -6.91
N ALA A 141 1.35 -17.69 -7.83
CA ALA A 141 2.05 -17.94 -9.08
C ALA A 141 2.70 -16.65 -9.58
N GLU A 142 3.94 -16.74 -10.05
CA GLU A 142 4.66 -15.64 -10.68
C GLU A 142 4.60 -15.75 -12.21
N ASN A 143 4.68 -14.61 -12.90
CA ASN A 143 4.89 -14.55 -14.35
C ASN A 143 3.84 -15.27 -15.21
N VAL A 144 2.56 -15.22 -14.81
CA VAL A 144 1.51 -15.99 -15.50
C VAL A 144 1.12 -15.44 -16.87
N PHE A 145 1.51 -14.21 -17.22
CA PHE A 145 1.26 -13.58 -18.53
C PHE A 145 2.56 -13.04 -19.17
N GLY A 146 3.38 -13.91 -19.76
CA GLY A 146 4.52 -13.46 -20.59
C GLY A 146 5.56 -12.64 -19.81
N ASP A 147 5.98 -13.16 -18.66
CA ASP A 147 6.94 -12.55 -17.72
C ASP A 147 6.43 -11.27 -17.02
N ILE A 148 5.14 -10.97 -17.14
CA ILE A 148 4.44 -9.93 -16.40
C ILE A 148 3.17 -10.51 -15.77
N GLY A 149 2.84 -10.13 -14.55
CA GLY A 149 1.62 -10.58 -13.87
C GLY A 149 1.87 -11.65 -12.82
N ASP A 150 1.80 -11.25 -11.55
CA ASP A 150 1.93 -12.13 -10.40
C ASP A 150 0.55 -12.32 -9.76
N VAL A 151 0.16 -13.57 -9.52
CA VAL A 151 -1.12 -13.94 -8.91
C VAL A 151 -0.96 -14.09 -7.41
N TYR A 152 -1.86 -13.47 -6.67
CA TYR A 152 -1.89 -13.49 -5.22
C TYR A 152 -3.25 -13.92 -4.70
N PHE A 153 -3.22 -14.57 -3.54
CA PHE A 153 -4.35 -14.61 -2.63
C PHE A 153 -4.09 -13.59 -1.51
N ALA A 154 -5.09 -12.82 -1.14
CA ALA A 154 -5.04 -12.00 0.04
C ALA A 154 -6.25 -12.21 0.93
N TYR A 155 -6.05 -11.89 2.20
CA TYR A 155 -7.08 -11.88 3.20
C TYR A 155 -6.99 -10.60 4.00
N THR A 156 -8.08 -9.84 4.02
CA THR A 156 -8.26 -8.69 4.90
C THR A 156 -9.39 -8.96 5.88
N GLN A 157 -9.16 -8.65 7.15
CA GLN A 157 -10.18 -8.68 8.19
C GLN A 157 -10.22 -7.35 8.90
N ARG A 158 -11.42 -6.78 9.09
CA ARG A 158 -11.64 -5.59 9.91
C ARG A 158 -12.62 -5.92 11.03
N SER A 159 -12.30 -5.55 12.25
CA SER A 159 -13.14 -5.83 13.42
C SER A 159 -13.41 -4.58 14.23
N TRP A 160 -14.64 -4.50 14.74
CA TRP A 160 -15.12 -3.47 15.66
C TRP A 160 -15.61 -4.14 16.93
N TRP A 161 -14.85 -3.95 18.00
CA TRP A 161 -15.02 -4.64 19.27
C TRP A 161 -15.47 -3.68 20.36
N GLN A 162 -16.61 -3.97 20.98
CA GLN A 162 -17.13 -3.23 22.14
C GLN A 162 -16.37 -3.61 23.42
N ALA A 163 -15.02 -3.58 23.39
CA ALA A 163 -14.16 -4.05 24.48
C ALA A 163 -14.52 -3.44 25.84
N TYR A 164 -14.96 -2.19 25.83
CA TYR A 164 -15.27 -1.38 27.01
C TYR A 164 -16.72 -1.51 27.47
N ASN A 165 -17.60 -2.09 26.65
CA ASN A 165 -19.02 -2.26 26.98
C ASN A 165 -19.23 -3.52 27.85
N THR A 166 -18.77 -3.44 29.10
CA THR A 166 -18.85 -4.56 30.04
C THR A 166 -20.28 -4.97 30.37
N ASP A 167 -21.21 -4.02 30.31
CA ASP A 167 -22.64 -4.26 30.55
C ASP A 167 -23.23 -5.20 29.48
N ALA A 168 -22.74 -5.11 28.24
CA ALA A 168 -23.09 -6.03 27.15
C ALA A 168 -22.17 -7.26 27.05
N SER A 169 -21.28 -7.51 28.04
CA SER A 169 -20.24 -8.56 28.00
C SER A 169 -19.18 -8.40 26.90
N SER A 170 -18.84 -7.16 26.57
CA SER A 170 -17.77 -6.78 25.64
C SER A 170 -17.80 -7.49 24.27
N PRO A 171 -18.92 -7.49 23.53
CA PRO A 171 -19.08 -8.29 22.32
C PRO A 171 -18.32 -7.68 21.13
N PHE A 172 -17.95 -8.51 20.16
CA PHE A 172 -17.67 -7.99 18.82
C PHE A 172 -18.97 -7.49 18.20
N ARG A 173 -19.03 -6.19 17.90
CA ARG A 173 -20.17 -5.62 17.18
C ARG A 173 -20.16 -6.12 15.74
N GLU A 174 -19.00 -6.03 15.09
CA GLU A 174 -18.87 -6.39 13.68
C GLU A 174 -17.49 -6.95 13.37
N THR A 175 -17.43 -7.88 12.42
CA THR A 175 -16.19 -8.26 11.75
C THR A 175 -16.49 -8.43 10.27
N ASN A 176 -15.63 -7.90 9.40
CA ASN A 176 -15.73 -8.09 7.96
C ASN A 176 -14.56 -8.92 7.47
N TYR A 177 -14.88 -9.95 6.71
CA TYR A 177 -13.99 -10.90 6.10
C TYR A 177 -13.90 -10.59 4.61
N GLU A 178 -12.69 -10.33 4.12
CA GLU A 178 -12.44 -9.92 2.73
C GLU A 178 -11.33 -10.78 2.11
N PRO A 179 -11.61 -12.05 1.75
CA PRO A 179 -10.71 -12.82 0.90
C PRO A 179 -10.74 -12.31 -0.55
N GLU A 180 -9.57 -12.30 -1.18
CA GLU A 180 -9.34 -11.70 -2.49
C GLU A 180 -8.37 -12.59 -3.30
N VAL A 181 -8.65 -12.80 -4.58
CA VAL A 181 -7.69 -13.36 -5.54
C VAL A 181 -7.48 -12.32 -6.62
N PHE A 182 -6.23 -11.98 -6.89
CA PHE A 182 -5.91 -10.93 -7.84
C PHE A 182 -4.62 -11.20 -8.60
N ILE A 183 -4.47 -10.48 -9.71
CA ILE A 183 -3.24 -10.41 -10.48
C ILE A 183 -2.73 -8.98 -10.46
N ASP A 184 -1.46 -8.82 -10.08
CA ASP A 184 -0.76 -7.54 -10.11
C ASP A 184 0.13 -7.46 -11.35
N PHE A 185 -0.04 -6.38 -12.11
CA PHE A 185 0.84 -5.99 -13.19
C PHE A 185 1.63 -4.78 -12.73
N ASP A 186 2.94 -4.94 -12.55
CA ASP A 186 3.82 -3.81 -12.34
C ASP A 186 4.03 -3.08 -13.66
N ASN A 187 3.90 -1.76 -13.59
CA ASN A 187 3.97 -0.91 -14.75
C ASN A 187 5.01 0.19 -14.50
N ALA A 188 5.57 0.73 -15.57
CA ALA A 188 6.48 1.87 -15.53
C ALA A 188 6.06 2.94 -16.55
N TRP A 189 4.79 2.94 -16.95
CA TRP A 189 4.29 3.92 -17.90
C TRP A 189 4.23 5.29 -17.22
N SER A 190 4.91 6.27 -17.79
CA SER A 190 4.97 7.64 -17.25
C SER A 190 4.39 8.66 -18.21
N GLY A 191 3.66 9.65 -17.68
CA GLY A 191 3.12 10.77 -18.43
C GLY A 191 2.65 11.90 -17.51
N LEU A 192 2.77 13.16 -17.95
CA LEU A 192 2.34 14.35 -17.19
C LEU A 192 2.92 14.44 -15.77
N GLY A 193 4.13 13.91 -15.54
CA GLY A 193 4.79 13.89 -14.23
C GLY A 193 4.38 12.73 -13.31
N TRP A 194 3.44 11.88 -13.73
CA TRP A 194 2.98 10.71 -12.98
C TRP A 194 3.50 9.41 -13.61
N VAL A 195 3.69 8.39 -12.78
CA VAL A 195 4.04 7.03 -13.18
C VAL A 195 2.91 6.11 -12.75
N ASN A 196 2.31 5.36 -13.68
CA ASN A 196 1.46 4.22 -13.33
C ASN A 196 2.38 3.10 -12.87
N THR A 197 2.40 2.84 -11.57
CA THR A 197 3.31 1.88 -10.94
C THR A 197 2.70 0.49 -10.81
N ARG A 198 1.36 0.40 -10.68
CA ARG A 198 0.67 -0.88 -10.53
C ARG A 198 -0.74 -0.84 -11.10
N ASN A 199 -1.12 -1.91 -11.79
CA ASN A 199 -2.51 -2.22 -12.13
C ASN A 199 -2.86 -3.60 -11.58
N ARG A 200 -3.96 -3.69 -10.83
CA ARG A 200 -4.46 -4.91 -10.21
C ARG A 200 -5.83 -5.22 -10.74
N VAL A 201 -6.05 -6.46 -11.18
CA VAL A 201 -7.38 -7.00 -11.45
C VAL A 201 -7.70 -8.04 -10.39
N SER A 202 -8.83 -7.87 -9.73
CA SER A 202 -9.13 -8.62 -8.51
C SER A 202 -10.57 -9.11 -8.48
N PHE A 203 -10.76 -10.33 -8.00
CA PHE A 203 -12.06 -10.82 -7.54
C PHE A 203 -12.05 -10.86 -6.01
N ILE A 204 -13.01 -10.17 -5.39
CA ILE A 204 -13.11 -10.04 -3.94
C ILE A 204 -14.50 -10.45 -3.46
N HIS A 205 -14.52 -11.32 -2.47
CA HIS A 205 -15.69 -11.57 -1.66
C HIS A 205 -15.58 -10.72 -0.39
N GLN A 206 -16.66 -10.08 0.04
CA GLN A 206 -16.72 -9.41 1.33
C GLN A 206 -18.00 -9.80 2.04
N SER A 207 -17.88 -10.28 3.28
CA SER A 207 -19.03 -10.58 4.14
C SER A 207 -18.72 -10.28 5.59
N ASN A 208 -19.75 -10.27 6.44
CA ASN A 208 -19.57 -10.13 7.89
C ASN A 208 -19.66 -11.44 8.68
N GLY A 209 -19.91 -12.57 8.00
CA GLY A 209 -20.01 -13.89 8.62
C GLY A 209 -21.14 -14.04 9.64
N ARG A 210 -22.16 -13.17 9.57
CA ARG A 210 -23.35 -13.24 10.42
C ARG A 210 -24.47 -14.02 9.73
N SER A 211 -25.39 -14.56 10.52
CA SER A 211 -26.66 -15.08 10.04
C SER A 211 -27.71 -13.96 10.00
N ASP A 212 -28.84 -14.24 9.35
CA ASP A 212 -30.00 -13.34 9.37
C ASP A 212 -30.45 -12.97 10.78
N PRO A 213 -30.91 -11.73 11.01
CA PRO A 213 -31.09 -10.64 10.03
C PRO A 213 -29.84 -9.75 9.84
N LEU A 214 -28.72 -10.09 10.49
CA LEU A 214 -27.49 -9.30 10.47
C LEU A 214 -26.55 -9.69 9.31
N SER A 215 -26.89 -10.71 8.52
CA SER A 215 -26.05 -11.15 7.42
C SER A 215 -25.86 -10.03 6.40
N ARG A 216 -24.62 -9.82 5.98
CA ARG A 216 -24.27 -8.85 4.93
C ARG A 216 -23.15 -9.44 4.10
N SER A 217 -23.33 -9.45 2.78
CA SER A 217 -22.35 -9.98 1.84
C SER A 217 -22.52 -9.38 0.45
N TRP A 218 -21.44 -9.45 -0.33
CA TRP A 218 -21.41 -9.11 -1.75
C TRP A 218 -20.11 -9.56 -2.39
N ASN A 219 -20.12 -9.68 -3.71
CA ASN A 219 -18.98 -10.06 -4.52
C ASN A 219 -18.66 -8.94 -5.53
N ARG A 220 -17.37 -8.67 -5.79
CA ARG A 220 -16.94 -7.61 -6.71
C ARG A 220 -15.75 -8.03 -7.56
N VAL A 221 -15.66 -7.40 -8.73
CA VAL A 221 -14.43 -7.36 -9.53
C VAL A 221 -13.87 -5.94 -9.48
N TYR A 222 -12.61 -5.80 -9.08
CA TYR A 222 -11.88 -4.53 -9.00
C TYR A 222 -10.88 -4.39 -10.14
N LEU A 223 -10.73 -3.16 -10.63
CA LEU A 223 -9.53 -2.70 -11.33
C LEU A 223 -8.91 -1.60 -10.47
N GLU A 224 -7.81 -1.89 -9.77
CA GLU A 224 -7.08 -0.91 -8.96
C GLU A 224 -5.83 -0.44 -9.72
N SER A 225 -5.76 0.86 -10.01
CA SER A 225 -4.61 1.50 -10.68
C SER A 225 -3.94 2.49 -9.74
N THR A 226 -2.64 2.32 -9.49
CA THR A 226 -1.83 3.20 -8.66
C THR A 226 -0.91 4.07 -9.52
N PHE A 227 -0.99 5.38 -9.31
CA PHE A 227 -0.18 6.39 -9.94
C PHE A 227 0.64 7.13 -8.89
N GLN A 228 1.94 7.31 -9.12
CA GLN A 228 2.84 8.01 -8.20
C GLN A 228 3.54 9.18 -8.88
N SER A 229 3.79 10.25 -8.11
CA SER A 229 4.53 11.44 -8.54
C SER A 229 5.25 12.03 -7.34
N GLY A 230 6.55 11.73 -7.19
CA GLY A 230 7.31 12.14 -6.01
C GLY A 230 6.71 11.53 -4.76
N ASP A 231 6.34 12.36 -3.79
CA ASP A 231 5.71 11.93 -2.54
C ASP A 231 4.19 11.73 -2.63
N TRP A 232 3.59 11.84 -3.81
CA TRP A 232 2.15 11.62 -3.99
C TRP A 232 1.86 10.23 -4.55
N ALA A 233 0.78 9.61 -4.08
CA ALA A 233 0.20 8.42 -4.65
C ALA A 233 -1.32 8.58 -4.83
N LEU A 234 -1.81 8.45 -6.05
CA LEU A 234 -3.23 8.40 -6.39
C LEU A 234 -3.59 6.95 -6.75
N THR A 235 -4.60 6.40 -6.10
CA THR A 235 -5.17 5.09 -6.44
C THR A 235 -6.61 5.25 -6.86
N LEU A 236 -6.94 4.70 -8.02
CA LEU A 236 -8.30 4.62 -8.55
C LEU A 236 -8.71 3.15 -8.57
N ALA A 237 -9.79 2.81 -7.89
CA ALA A 237 -10.25 1.44 -7.75
C ALA A 237 -11.75 1.31 -8.08
N PRO A 238 -12.17 1.52 -9.34
CA PRO A 238 -13.51 1.15 -9.77
C PRO A 238 -13.78 -0.34 -9.52
N HIS A 239 -15.02 -0.65 -9.16
CA HIS A 239 -15.48 -2.01 -9.00
C HIS A 239 -16.81 -2.24 -9.70
N TRP A 240 -17.01 -3.48 -10.13
CA TRP A 240 -18.27 -3.99 -10.60
C TRP A 240 -18.81 -5.00 -9.59
N ARG A 241 -20.04 -4.80 -9.11
CA ARG A 241 -20.74 -5.78 -8.26
C ARG A 241 -21.14 -6.98 -9.12
N VAL A 242 -20.77 -8.17 -8.66
CA VAL A 242 -21.22 -9.42 -9.29
C VAL A 242 -22.68 -9.65 -8.88
N PRO A 243 -23.62 -9.82 -9.83
CA PRO A 243 -25.03 -10.00 -9.51
C PRO A 243 -25.29 -11.27 -8.69
N GLU A 244 -26.18 -11.13 -7.72
CA GLU A 244 -26.69 -12.21 -6.85
C GLU A 244 -28.19 -12.40 -7.12
N SER A 245 -28.75 -13.54 -6.74
CA SER A 245 -30.20 -13.75 -6.86
C SER A 245 -30.92 -12.92 -5.78
N GLU A 246 -32.16 -12.46 -6.05
CA GLU A 246 -32.90 -11.65 -5.06
C GLU A 246 -33.10 -12.36 -3.72
N SER A 247 -33.16 -13.70 -3.71
CA SER A 247 -33.30 -14.48 -2.48
C SER A 247 -32.02 -14.64 -1.68
N ASP A 248 -30.86 -14.40 -2.31
CA ASP A 248 -29.53 -14.54 -1.70
C ASP A 248 -28.84 -13.18 -1.48
N ASP A 249 -29.50 -12.06 -1.80
CA ASP A 249 -28.94 -10.72 -1.70
C ASP A 249 -29.24 -10.10 -0.33
N ASP A 250 -28.26 -10.17 0.57
CA ASP A 250 -28.34 -9.61 1.93
C ASP A 250 -28.50 -8.08 1.98
N ASN A 251 -28.10 -7.38 0.91
CA ASN A 251 -28.01 -5.92 0.87
C ASN A 251 -28.18 -5.40 -0.58
N PRO A 252 -29.40 -5.48 -1.15
CA PRO A 252 -29.64 -5.18 -2.56
C PRO A 252 -29.38 -3.73 -2.94
N ASP A 253 -29.46 -2.81 -1.98
CA ASP A 253 -29.25 -1.39 -2.17
C ASP A 253 -27.82 -0.92 -1.81
N ILE A 254 -26.86 -1.83 -1.61
CA ILE A 254 -25.50 -1.47 -1.17
C ILE A 254 -24.82 -0.43 -2.08
N GLU A 255 -24.95 -0.55 -3.40
CA GLU A 255 -24.39 0.37 -4.39
C GLU A 255 -24.96 1.80 -4.28
N ARG A 256 -26.14 1.97 -3.67
CA ARG A 256 -26.70 3.30 -3.37
C ARG A 256 -25.86 4.05 -2.34
N PHE A 257 -25.09 3.36 -1.51
CA PHE A 257 -24.33 3.96 -0.42
C PHE A 257 -22.83 3.93 -0.67
N VAL A 258 -22.27 2.78 -1.06
CA VAL A 258 -20.83 2.60 -1.24
C VAL A 258 -20.37 2.91 -2.67
N GLY A 259 -21.31 2.95 -3.62
CA GLY A 259 -21.06 3.29 -5.02
C GLY A 259 -20.29 2.22 -5.79
N TYR A 260 -19.49 2.69 -6.75
CA TYR A 260 -18.87 1.88 -7.81
C TYR A 260 -17.35 1.95 -7.82
N GLY A 261 -16.73 2.49 -6.77
CA GLY A 261 -15.28 2.53 -6.66
C GLY A 261 -14.77 3.37 -5.52
N ASP A 262 -13.48 3.22 -5.27
CA ASP A 262 -12.73 4.01 -4.31
C ASP A 262 -11.73 4.92 -5.03
N ILE A 263 -11.59 6.15 -4.52
CA ILE A 263 -10.52 7.08 -4.90
C ILE A 263 -9.68 7.32 -3.65
N ARG A 264 -8.37 7.08 -3.74
CA ARG A 264 -7.45 7.31 -2.63
C ARG A 264 -6.31 8.23 -3.07
N LEU A 265 -6.04 9.26 -2.29
CA LEU A 265 -4.89 10.15 -2.48
C LEU A 265 -4.06 10.12 -1.20
N ALA A 266 -2.79 9.77 -1.33
CA ALA A 266 -1.84 9.75 -0.24
C ALA A 266 -0.66 10.68 -0.54
N LYS A 267 -0.07 11.22 0.52
CA LYS A 267 1.11 12.05 0.48
C LYS A 267 2.08 11.67 1.60
N ARG A 268 3.34 11.44 1.24
CA ARG A 268 4.46 11.38 2.17
C ARG A 268 4.93 12.81 2.50
N LEU A 269 5.21 13.04 3.77
CA LEU A 269 5.66 14.29 4.34
C LEU A 269 7.04 14.06 4.99
N GLN A 270 7.66 15.15 5.44
CA GLN A 270 8.94 15.10 6.15
C GLN A 270 8.90 14.12 7.33
N ASN A 271 10.07 13.53 7.64
CA ASN A 271 10.23 12.51 8.69
C ASN A 271 9.32 11.29 8.50
N ASN A 272 8.95 10.98 7.26
CA ASN A 272 8.07 9.88 6.89
C ASN A 272 6.69 9.92 7.55
N HIS A 273 6.17 11.11 7.79
CA HIS A 273 4.77 11.26 8.10
C HIS A 273 3.95 10.98 6.83
N GLU A 274 2.82 10.32 6.96
CA GLU A 274 1.94 10.00 5.85
C GLU A 274 0.54 10.52 6.13
N VAL A 275 -0.04 11.19 5.14
CA VAL A 275 -1.47 11.52 5.13
C VAL A 275 -2.13 10.81 3.96
N ALA A 276 -3.28 10.19 4.17
CA ALA A 276 -4.06 9.59 3.11
C ALA A 276 -5.54 9.94 3.26
N GLY A 277 -6.17 10.32 2.16
CA GLY A 277 -7.62 10.46 2.04
C GLY A 277 -8.18 9.36 1.15
N GLN A 278 -9.31 8.79 1.53
CA GLN A 278 -10.12 7.92 0.67
C GLN A 278 -11.54 8.48 0.57
N LEU A 279 -12.08 8.49 -0.65
CA LEU A 279 -13.47 8.81 -0.95
C LEU A 279 -14.11 7.61 -1.65
N ARG A 280 -15.32 7.27 -1.22
CA ARG A 280 -16.21 6.32 -1.91
C ARG A 280 -17.64 6.81 -1.87
N GLY A 281 -18.50 6.23 -2.70
CA GLY A 281 -19.92 6.51 -2.67
C GLY A 281 -20.57 6.62 -4.04
N ASN A 282 -21.86 6.94 -4.01
CA ASN A 282 -22.70 7.05 -5.20
C ASN A 282 -23.15 8.51 -5.40
N PRO A 283 -22.53 9.24 -6.34
CA PRO A 283 -22.87 10.63 -6.59
C PRO A 283 -24.32 10.87 -6.98
N SER A 284 -24.95 9.91 -7.69
CA SER A 284 -26.36 10.02 -8.07
C SER A 284 -27.30 9.95 -6.87
N ALA A 285 -26.94 9.20 -5.84
CA ALA A 285 -27.74 9.07 -4.62
C ALA A 285 -27.37 10.10 -3.53
N GLY A 286 -26.25 10.81 -3.69
CA GLY A 286 -25.74 11.77 -2.70
C GLY A 286 -25.14 11.12 -1.44
N ASN A 287 -24.83 9.83 -1.50
CA ASN A 287 -24.24 9.08 -0.39
C ASN A 287 -22.75 8.91 -0.59
N TYR A 288 -21.97 9.20 0.45
CA TYR A 288 -20.52 9.13 0.43
C TYR A 288 -19.96 8.59 1.74
N GLY A 289 -18.78 7.99 1.67
CA GLY A 289 -17.92 7.63 2.78
C GLY A 289 -16.53 8.20 2.56
N THR A 290 -16.02 8.91 3.56
CA THR A 290 -14.69 9.54 3.53
C THR A 290 -13.86 9.05 4.69
N GLN A 291 -12.62 8.65 4.42
CA GLN A 291 -11.63 8.30 5.42
C GLN A 291 -10.42 9.21 5.28
N VAL A 292 -9.89 9.68 6.40
CA VAL A 292 -8.61 10.39 6.46
C VAL A 292 -7.73 9.70 7.48
N ASP A 293 -6.53 9.33 7.05
CA ASP A 293 -5.50 8.69 7.86
C ASP A 293 -4.30 9.63 7.98
N TYR A 294 -3.73 9.69 9.16
CA TYR A 294 -2.44 10.31 9.41
C TYR A 294 -1.59 9.39 10.27
N SER A 295 -0.40 9.03 9.80
CA SER A 295 0.51 8.15 10.53
C SER A 295 1.96 8.64 10.50
N TRP A 296 2.73 8.31 11.53
CA TRP A 296 4.14 8.67 11.62
C TRP A 296 4.95 7.60 12.36
N PRO A 297 6.26 7.47 12.09
CA PRO A 297 7.11 6.52 12.79
C PRO A 297 7.08 6.76 14.31
N ALA A 298 6.96 5.68 15.09
CA ALA A 298 6.95 5.74 16.54
C ALA A 298 8.10 4.93 17.15
N PHE A 299 8.05 3.60 17.12
CA PHE A 299 9.07 2.73 17.73
C PHE A 299 9.13 1.37 17.05
N ASN A 300 10.33 0.80 16.90
CA ASN A 300 10.54 -0.58 16.42
C ASN A 300 9.77 -0.91 15.11
N GLY A 301 9.71 0.03 14.17
CA GLY A 301 8.95 -0.13 12.91
C GLY A 301 7.44 0.11 13.02
N VAL A 302 6.89 0.25 14.24
CA VAL A 302 5.51 0.63 14.48
C VAL A 302 5.32 2.13 14.25
N ARG A 303 4.16 2.48 13.70
CA ARG A 303 3.72 3.85 13.44
C ARG A 303 2.62 4.21 14.41
N ALA A 304 2.63 5.43 14.93
CA ALA A 304 1.43 6.01 15.54
C ALA A 304 0.46 6.44 14.43
N HIS A 305 -0.84 6.32 14.66
CA HIS A 305 -1.84 6.43 13.61
C HIS A 305 -3.15 7.00 14.15
N VAL A 306 -3.63 8.07 13.50
CA VAL A 306 -4.94 8.67 13.68
C VAL A 306 -5.77 8.43 12.43
N GLN A 307 -7.01 7.97 12.60
CA GLN A 307 -7.96 7.75 11.52
C GLN A 307 -9.27 8.47 11.83
N TYR A 308 -9.78 9.20 10.87
CA TYR A 308 -11.11 9.79 10.91
C TYR A 308 -11.97 9.21 9.78
N TYR A 309 -13.18 8.77 10.10
CA TYR A 309 -14.15 8.27 9.14
C TYR A 309 -15.47 9.04 9.27
N TYR A 310 -16.00 9.48 8.13
CA TYR A 310 -17.31 10.12 8.05
C TYR A 310 -18.08 9.64 6.83
N GLY A 311 -19.32 9.18 7.03
CA GLY A 311 -20.20 8.78 5.94
C GLY A 311 -20.65 7.33 6.02
N TYR A 312 -21.03 6.76 4.88
CA TYR A 312 -21.58 5.42 4.74
C TYR A 312 -20.53 4.40 4.32
N GLY A 313 -20.71 3.12 4.70
CA GLY A 313 -19.84 2.05 4.20
C GLY A 313 -18.52 1.88 4.95
N GLU A 314 -18.48 2.22 6.24
CA GLU A 314 -17.32 1.94 7.09
C GLU A 314 -17.15 0.43 7.31
N SER A 315 -18.27 -0.24 7.57
CA SER A 315 -18.40 -1.68 7.78
C SER A 315 -19.59 -2.21 6.98
N MET A 316 -19.68 -3.52 6.78
CA MET A 316 -20.82 -4.13 6.10
C MET A 316 -22.13 -3.90 6.86
N ILE A 317 -22.16 -4.04 8.18
CA ILE A 317 -23.38 -3.79 8.95
C ILE A 317 -23.80 -2.30 8.98
N ASP A 318 -22.85 -1.39 8.75
CA ASP A 318 -23.10 0.06 8.68
C ASP A 318 -23.09 0.58 7.23
N TYR A 319 -23.29 -0.28 6.22
CA TYR A 319 -23.22 0.15 4.82
C TYR A 319 -24.24 1.26 4.49
N ASN A 320 -25.42 1.20 5.11
CA ASN A 320 -26.51 2.15 4.96
C ASN A 320 -26.69 3.07 6.18
N HIS A 321 -25.73 3.08 7.12
CA HIS A 321 -25.74 3.92 8.30
C HIS A 321 -24.58 4.92 8.28
N ARG A 322 -24.84 6.19 8.55
CA ARG A 322 -23.80 7.22 8.52
C ARG A 322 -22.97 7.17 9.80
N VAL A 323 -21.70 6.85 9.69
CA VAL A 323 -20.75 6.82 10.79
C VAL A 323 -20.05 8.18 10.93
N HIS A 324 -19.71 8.54 12.17
CA HIS A 324 -18.77 9.62 12.49
C HIS A 324 -17.79 9.12 13.55
N ARG A 325 -16.58 8.73 13.12
CA ARG A 325 -15.63 8.01 13.96
C ARG A 325 -14.24 8.64 13.95
N LEU A 326 -13.66 8.79 15.13
CA LEU A 326 -12.26 9.13 15.33
C LEU A 326 -11.55 7.99 16.05
N SER A 327 -10.45 7.53 15.49
CA SER A 327 -9.67 6.40 16.00
C SER A 327 -8.20 6.79 16.19
N LEU A 328 -7.60 6.32 17.28
CA LEU A 328 -6.20 6.55 17.65
C LEU A 328 -5.55 5.21 18.02
N GLY A 329 -4.35 4.98 17.52
CA GLY A 329 -3.56 3.82 17.88
C GLY A 329 -2.33 3.68 17.01
N PHE A 330 -2.13 2.48 16.46
CA PHE A 330 -0.89 2.09 15.83
C PHE A 330 -1.11 1.34 14.51
N SER A 331 -0.16 1.48 13.60
CA SER A 331 -0.08 0.67 12.37
C SER A 331 1.32 0.11 12.16
N LEU A 332 1.41 -0.96 11.37
CA LEU A 332 2.66 -1.70 11.18
C LEU A 332 3.38 -1.34 9.90
N ASN A 333 2.65 -1.16 8.79
CA ASN A 333 3.22 -0.95 7.48
C ASN A 333 2.83 0.42 6.89
N PRO A 334 3.79 1.15 6.29
CA PRO A 334 3.54 2.40 5.58
C PRO A 334 2.82 2.16 4.24
N LEU A 335 2.38 3.25 3.61
CA LEU A 335 1.87 3.22 2.23
C LEU A 335 2.99 3.31 1.20
N PHE A 336 4.01 4.12 1.50
CA PHE A 336 5.19 4.32 0.68
C PHE A 336 6.35 3.44 1.19
N SER A 337 7.34 3.18 0.35
CA SER A 337 8.49 2.37 0.69
C SER A 337 9.51 3.12 1.57
N ALA A 338 10.47 2.38 2.13
CA ALA A 338 11.36 2.81 3.20
C ALA A 338 12.65 3.52 2.72
N THR A 339 12.95 3.59 1.44
CA THR A 339 14.15 4.27 0.93
C THR A 339 13.86 5.71 0.54
N GLY A 340 12.58 6.06 0.35
CA GLY A 340 12.11 7.44 0.48
C GLY A 340 12.16 8.00 1.92
N LEU A 341 12.69 7.25 2.89
CA LEU A 341 12.92 7.69 4.28
C LEU A 341 14.20 8.52 4.47
N ASN A 342 15.13 8.45 3.51
CA ASN A 342 16.42 9.14 3.58
C ASN A 342 16.43 10.44 2.76
N ARG A 343 15.25 10.99 2.44
CA ARG A 343 15.09 12.29 1.77
C ARG A 343 14.64 13.36 2.76
#